data_AF-A0A970LDF4-F1
#
_entry.id   AF-A0A970LDF4-F1
#
_cell.length_a   1.000
_cell.length_b   1.000
_cell.length_c   1.000
_cell.angle_alpha   90.00
_cell.angle_beta   90.00
_cell.angle_gamma   90.00
#
_symmetry.space_group_name_H-M   'P 1'
#
loop_
_entity.id
_entity.type
_entity.pdbx_description
1 polymer ?
#
loop_
_entity_poly.entity_id
_entity_poly.type
_entity_poly.pdbx_seq_one_letter_code
_entity_poly.pdbx_strand_id
1 'polypeptide(L)'
;MTFQDFCDKYNQNLKNNVDAQKLFDFLATPSTIHNMMVFSQVGFPAISGIIPHLEQNFGNSPTFPLSDFRNRQTTGKMVKYILGFYGYTPQAGGFDERAKLRNFTKSQYFKTAAVYSLTDTPQYKIEVTSAPLTLKE
;
A
#
# COMPACT_ATOMS: atom_id res chain seq x y z
N MET A 1 4.39 -8.96 10.78
CA MET A 1 3.76 -8.73 9.46
C MET A 1 4.70 -9.21 8.37
N THR A 2 4.42 -10.35 7.74
CA THR A 2 5.22 -10.89 6.64
C THR A 2 4.35 -11.20 5.42
N PHE A 3 4.97 -11.37 4.25
CA PHE A 3 4.26 -11.82 3.05
C PHE A 3 3.66 -13.23 3.22
N GLN A 4 4.38 -14.11 3.93
CA GLN A 4 3.91 -15.46 4.23
C GLN A 4 2.62 -15.44 5.05
N ASP A 5 2.57 -14.63 6.12
CA ASP A 5 1.35 -14.45 6.94
C ASP A 5 0.18 -13.92 6.10
N PHE A 6 0.45 -13.00 5.17
CA PHE A 6 -0.55 -12.50 4.23
C PHE A 6 -1.07 -13.61 3.30
N CYS A 7 -0.18 -14.41 2.71
CA CYS A 7 -0.54 -15.52 1.84
C CYS A 7 -1.38 -16.57 2.59
N ASP A 8 -0.97 -16.94 3.80
CA ASP A 8 -1.69 -17.92 4.63
C ASP A 8 -3.12 -17.48 4.93
N LYS A 9 -3.32 -16.17 5.15
CA LYS A 9 -4.64 -15.60 5.45
C LYS A 9 -5.52 -15.34 4.22
N TYR A 10 -4.95 -14.87 3.11
CA TYR A 10 -5.73 -14.32 1.99
C TYR A 10 -5.56 -15.05 0.66
N ASN A 11 -4.38 -15.60 0.36
CA ASN A 11 -4.12 -16.24 -0.93
C ASN A 11 -2.87 -17.13 -0.87
N GLN A 12 -3.07 -18.41 -0.57
CA GLN A 12 -1.99 -19.39 -0.46
C GLN A 12 -1.30 -19.68 -1.81
N ASN A 13 -1.95 -19.38 -2.94
CA ASN A 13 -1.36 -19.59 -4.27
C ASN A 13 -0.20 -18.61 -4.56
N LEU A 14 -0.03 -17.56 -3.76
CA LEU A 14 1.02 -16.56 -3.95
C LEU A 14 2.30 -16.85 -3.17
N LYS A 15 2.35 -17.89 -2.33
CA LYS A 15 3.51 -18.17 -1.44
C LYS A 15 4.85 -18.22 -2.18
N ASN A 16 4.83 -18.75 -3.42
CA ASN A 16 6.04 -18.89 -4.25
C ASN A 16 6.13 -17.82 -5.36
N ASN A 17 5.25 -16.82 -5.36
CA ASN A 17 5.25 -15.76 -6.36
C ASN A 17 6.22 -14.65 -5.93
N VAL A 18 7.41 -14.66 -6.54
CA VAL A 18 8.51 -13.75 -6.21
C VAL A 18 8.15 -12.28 -6.47
N ASP A 19 7.39 -11.99 -7.52
CA ASP A 19 7.04 -10.60 -7.85
C ASP A 19 5.96 -10.04 -6.90
N ALA A 20 5.00 -10.88 -6.50
CA ALA A 20 4.03 -10.55 -5.47
C ALA A 20 4.71 -10.30 -4.12
N GLN A 21 5.72 -11.11 -3.77
CA GLN A 21 6.52 -10.91 -2.56
C GLN A 21 7.27 -9.59 -2.60
N LYS A 22 7.99 -9.28 -3.70
CA LYS A 22 8.71 -8.00 -3.84
C LYS A 22 7.79 -6.79 -3.74
N LEU A 23 6.60 -6.87 -4.34
CA LEU A 23 5.58 -5.83 -4.21
C LEU A 23 5.12 -5.68 -2.76
N PHE A 24 4.86 -6.79 -2.07
CA PHE A 24 4.50 -6.76 -0.65
C PHE A 24 5.61 -6.12 0.19
N ASP A 25 6.85 -6.52 -0.03
CA ASP A 25 8.01 -5.99 0.70
C ASP A 25 8.16 -4.48 0.47
N PHE A 26 7.96 -4.01 -0.77
CA PHE A 26 7.89 -2.58 -1.08
C PHE A 26 6.78 -1.86 -0.27
N LEU A 27 5.56 -2.41 -0.28
CA LEU A 27 4.43 -1.85 0.48
C LEU A 27 4.69 -1.83 2.00
N ALA A 28 5.45 -2.82 2.49
CA ALA A 28 5.78 -2.98 3.90
C ALA A 28 6.97 -2.12 4.37
N THR A 29 7.62 -1.38 3.47
CA THR A 29 8.71 -0.46 3.87
C THR A 29 8.17 0.71 4.70
N PRO A 30 8.89 1.17 5.75
CA PRO A 30 8.41 2.25 6.62
C PRO A 30 8.03 3.54 5.88
N SER A 31 8.81 3.93 4.86
CA SER A 31 8.52 5.12 4.05
C SER A 31 7.24 4.98 3.22
N THR A 32 6.99 3.81 2.63
CA THR A 32 5.78 3.53 1.85
C THR A 32 4.55 3.49 2.76
N ILE A 33 4.65 2.86 3.93
CA ILE A 33 3.58 2.84 4.93
C ILE A 33 3.28 4.26 5.42
N HIS A 34 4.31 5.04 5.77
CA HIS A 34 4.15 6.43 6.21
C HIS A 34 3.44 7.28 5.14
N ASN A 35 3.83 7.18 3.87
CA ASN A 35 3.14 7.86 2.78
C ASN A 35 1.66 7.43 2.69
N MET A 36 1.37 6.13 2.78
CA MET A 36 -0.01 5.64 2.77
C MET A 36 -0.84 6.19 3.95
N MET A 37 -0.25 6.30 5.13
CA MET A 37 -0.89 6.91 6.30
C MET A 37 -1.16 8.41 6.09
N VAL A 38 -0.16 9.18 5.64
CA VAL A 38 -0.29 10.63 5.39
C VAL A 38 -1.39 10.91 4.37
N PHE A 39 -1.43 10.18 3.25
CA PHE A 39 -2.49 10.37 2.25
C PHE A 39 -3.88 10.02 2.79
N SER A 40 -3.97 9.02 3.65
CA SER A 40 -5.23 8.67 4.34
C SER A 40 -5.69 9.79 5.29
N GLN A 41 -4.76 10.38 6.05
CA GLN A 41 -5.05 11.47 6.99
C GLN A 41 -5.60 12.73 6.30
N VAL A 42 -5.18 12.99 5.05
CA VAL A 42 -5.69 14.12 4.25
C VAL A 42 -6.88 13.74 3.36
N GLY A 43 -7.49 12.57 3.57
CA GLY A 43 -8.71 12.13 2.88
C GLY A 43 -8.52 11.69 1.43
N PHE A 44 -7.29 11.39 1.01
CA PHE A 44 -7.00 10.80 -0.30
C PHE A 44 -6.90 9.27 -0.22
N PRO A 45 -7.05 8.56 -1.36
CA PRO A 45 -6.76 7.13 -1.38
C PRO A 45 -5.34 6.85 -0.91
N ALA A 46 -5.16 5.86 -0.03
CA ALA A 46 -3.89 5.60 0.64
C ALA A 46 -2.71 5.43 -0.35
N ILE A 47 -2.94 4.76 -1.47
CA ILE A 47 -1.87 4.50 -2.43
C ILE A 47 -1.45 5.72 -3.28
N SER A 48 -2.16 6.85 -3.19
CA SER A 48 -1.94 8.00 -4.08
C SER A 48 -0.50 8.52 -4.08
N GLY A 49 0.17 8.53 -2.91
CA GLY A 49 1.56 8.96 -2.78
C GLY A 49 2.60 7.97 -3.32
N ILE A 50 2.20 6.72 -3.59
CA ILE A 50 3.12 5.63 -3.92
C ILE A 50 2.90 5.06 -5.33
N ILE A 51 1.80 5.44 -6.01
CA ILE A 51 1.45 4.97 -7.36
C ILE A 51 2.63 5.07 -8.35
N PRO A 52 3.33 6.22 -8.50
CA PRO A 52 4.39 6.32 -9.50
C PRO A 52 5.48 5.26 -9.31
N HIS A 53 5.92 5.04 -8.07
CA HIS A 53 6.94 4.05 -7.72
C HIS A 53 6.40 2.62 -7.81
N LEU A 54 5.16 2.39 -7.36
CA LEU A 54 4.50 1.09 -7.44
C LEU A 54 4.38 0.62 -8.90
N GLU A 55 3.88 1.47 -9.79
CA GLU A 55 3.67 1.10 -11.19
C GLU A 55 4.98 1.05 -11.98
N GLN A 56 5.93 1.94 -11.71
CA GLN A 56 7.26 1.89 -12.32
C GLN A 56 8.00 0.59 -11.98
N ASN A 57 7.93 0.14 -10.73
CA ASN A 57 8.69 -1.02 -10.27
C ASN A 57 7.99 -2.35 -10.55
N PHE A 58 6.65 -2.37 -10.56
CA PHE A 58 5.88 -3.62 -10.58
C PHE A 58 4.81 -3.71 -11.68
N GLY A 59 4.63 -2.66 -12.48
CA GLY A 59 3.61 -2.59 -13.52
C GLY A 59 3.65 -3.75 -14.51
N ASN A 60 4.86 -4.12 -14.92
CA ASN A 60 5.14 -5.16 -15.91
C ASN A 60 5.85 -6.39 -15.31
N SER A 61 5.69 -6.63 -14.01
CA SER A 61 6.26 -7.81 -13.35
C SER A 61 5.88 -9.11 -14.08
N PRO A 62 6.81 -10.04 -14.37
CA PRO A 62 6.52 -11.23 -15.17
C PRO A 62 5.45 -12.16 -14.58
N THR A 63 5.45 -12.36 -13.26
CA THR A 63 4.55 -13.30 -12.58
C THR A 63 3.44 -12.63 -11.79
N PHE A 64 3.47 -11.29 -11.70
CA PHE A 64 2.45 -10.50 -11.01
C PHE A 64 2.23 -9.12 -11.67
N PRO A 65 1.91 -9.06 -12.99
CA PRO A 65 1.76 -7.78 -13.67
C PRO A 65 0.53 -7.03 -13.17
N LEU A 66 0.63 -5.71 -13.02
CA LEU A 66 -0.49 -4.86 -12.58
C LEU A 66 -1.50 -4.57 -13.70
N SER A 67 -1.23 -4.99 -14.93
CA SER A 67 -2.22 -5.06 -16.00
C SER A 67 -3.34 -6.07 -15.70
N ASP A 68 -3.08 -7.10 -14.88
CA ASP A 68 -4.10 -8.03 -14.40
C ASP A 68 -4.91 -7.43 -13.24
N PHE A 69 -6.24 -7.40 -13.39
CA PHE A 69 -7.13 -6.88 -12.36
C PHE A 69 -7.09 -7.65 -11.04
N ARG A 70 -6.84 -8.97 -11.07
CA ARG A 70 -6.77 -9.81 -9.88
C ARG A 70 -5.55 -9.46 -9.05
N ASN A 71 -4.44 -9.14 -9.72
CA ASN A 71 -3.21 -8.69 -9.08
C ASN A 71 -3.41 -7.30 -8.45
N ARG A 72 -4.13 -6.39 -9.12
CA ARG A 72 -4.54 -5.10 -8.53
C ARG A 72 -5.43 -5.25 -7.31
N GLN A 73 -6.40 -6.16 -7.34
CA GLN A 73 -7.25 -6.44 -6.17
C GLN A 73 -6.44 -7.04 -5.02
N THR A 74 -5.52 -7.95 -5.32
CA THR A 74 -4.61 -8.54 -4.35
C THR A 74 -3.70 -7.47 -3.74
N THR A 75 -3.16 -6.56 -4.55
CA THR A 75 -2.39 -5.39 -4.09
C THR A 75 -3.22 -4.55 -3.10
N GLY A 76 -4.50 -4.31 -3.40
CA GLY A 76 -5.42 -3.63 -2.47
C GLY A 76 -5.61 -4.38 -1.15
N LYS A 77 -5.67 -5.72 -1.18
CA LYS A 77 -5.72 -6.56 0.03
C LYS A 77 -4.42 -6.50 0.83
N MET A 78 -3.27 -6.44 0.17
CA MET A 78 -1.97 -6.26 0.83
C MET A 78 -1.93 -4.92 1.57
N VAL A 79 -2.34 -3.83 0.92
CA VAL A 79 -2.45 -2.49 1.54
C VAL A 79 -3.37 -2.54 2.77
N LYS A 80 -4.55 -3.15 2.64
CA LYS A 80 -5.50 -3.31 3.77
C LYS A 80 -4.88 -4.10 4.92
N TYR A 81 -4.21 -5.20 4.61
CA TYR A 81 -3.55 -6.04 5.60
C TYR A 81 -2.46 -5.28 6.36
N ILE A 82 -1.61 -4.54 5.63
CA ILE A 82 -0.51 -3.77 6.19
C ILE A 82 -1.03 -2.63 7.07
N LEU A 83 -1.92 -1.79 6.53
CA LEU A 83 -2.47 -0.63 7.25
C LEU A 83 -3.27 -1.03 8.50
N GLY A 84 -3.85 -2.23 8.53
CA GLY A 84 -4.53 -2.76 9.71
C GLY A 84 -3.62 -2.89 10.95
N PHE A 85 -2.32 -3.18 10.78
CA PHE A 85 -1.38 -3.19 11.91
C PHE A 85 -1.13 -1.79 12.49
N TYR A 86 -1.44 -0.74 11.73
CA TYR A 86 -1.29 0.66 12.14
C TYR A 86 -2.62 1.30 12.57
N GLY A 87 -3.67 0.49 12.75
CA GLY A 87 -5.00 0.93 13.21
C GLY A 87 -5.90 1.54 12.13
N TYR A 88 -5.46 1.51 10.86
CA TYR A 88 -6.20 2.08 9.74
C TYR A 88 -7.15 1.05 9.13
N THR A 89 -8.42 1.41 9.04
CA THR A 89 -9.44 0.64 8.32
C THR A 89 -9.96 1.44 7.12
N PRO A 90 -10.41 0.77 6.04
CA PRO A 90 -11.07 1.47 4.94
C PRO A 90 -12.30 2.22 5.46
N GLN A 91 -12.47 3.48 5.06
CA GLN A 91 -13.68 4.24 5.40
C GLN A 91 -14.93 3.51 4.90
N ALA A 92 -15.93 3.41 5.77
CA ALA A 92 -17.15 2.70 5.49
C ALA A 92 -18.11 3.58 4.66
N GLY A 93 -18.27 3.22 3.38
CA GLY A 93 -19.35 3.66 2.52
C GLY A 93 -19.73 2.53 1.58
N GLY A 94 -20.85 1.84 1.88
CA GLY A 94 -21.30 0.67 1.13
C GLY A 94 -20.20 -0.38 0.88
N PHE A 95 -20.35 -1.18 -0.17
CA PHE A 95 -19.35 -2.21 -0.53
C PHE A 95 -18.09 -1.65 -1.24
N ASP A 96 -18.04 -0.36 -1.60
CA ASP A 96 -17.17 0.12 -2.69
C ASP A 96 -16.82 1.62 -2.65
N GLU A 97 -16.72 2.28 -1.49
CA GLU A 97 -16.18 3.65 -1.47
C GLU A 97 -14.66 3.68 -1.76
N ARG A 98 -14.36 3.56 -3.05
CA ARG A 98 -13.06 3.79 -3.65
C ARG A 98 -13.08 5.18 -4.24
N ALA A 99 -12.29 6.09 -3.70
CA ALA A 99 -12.13 7.41 -4.29
C ALA A 99 -11.27 7.33 -5.57
N LYS A 100 -11.58 8.19 -6.54
CA LYS A 100 -10.79 8.32 -7.77
C LYS A 100 -9.38 8.79 -7.43
N LEU A 101 -8.38 8.14 -8.03
CA LEU A 101 -7.01 8.65 -7.99
C LEU A 101 -6.96 9.96 -8.77
N ARG A 102 -6.26 10.95 -8.22
CA ARG A 102 -6.11 12.27 -8.83
C ARG A 102 -5.06 12.23 -9.94
N ASN A 103 -5.15 13.17 -10.89
CA ASN A 103 -4.30 13.19 -12.09
C ASN A 103 -2.80 13.26 -11.78
N PHE A 104 -2.39 13.84 -10.64
CA PHE A 104 -0.98 13.90 -10.26
C PHE A 104 -0.34 12.51 -10.05
N THR A 105 -1.15 11.48 -9.78
CA THR A 105 -0.67 10.11 -9.61
C THR A 105 -0.13 9.51 -10.90
N LYS A 106 -0.56 10.01 -12.07
CA LYS A 106 -0.23 9.48 -13.41
C LYS A 106 -0.48 7.96 -13.56
N SER A 107 -1.39 7.43 -12.75
CA SER A 107 -1.73 6.02 -12.68
C SER A 107 -2.19 5.44 -14.02
N GLN A 108 -1.59 4.34 -14.45
CA GLN A 108 -1.96 3.59 -15.64
C GLN A 108 -2.88 2.41 -15.31
N TYR A 109 -2.68 1.77 -14.16
CA TYR A 109 -3.34 0.51 -13.82
C TYR A 109 -4.45 0.71 -12.80
N PHE A 110 -4.32 1.65 -11.86
CA PHE A 110 -5.34 1.93 -10.85
C PHE A 110 -6.19 3.14 -11.23
N LYS A 111 -7.52 3.03 -11.16
CA LYS A 111 -8.45 4.17 -11.35
C LYS A 111 -8.97 4.74 -10.04
N THR A 112 -9.17 3.86 -9.07
CA THR A 112 -9.73 4.17 -7.75
C THR A 112 -8.99 3.35 -6.71
N ALA A 113 -8.98 3.80 -5.46
CA ALA A 113 -8.47 3.06 -4.33
C ALA A 113 -9.21 3.45 -3.04
N ALA A 114 -9.08 2.62 -2.00
CA ALA A 114 -9.72 2.88 -0.73
C ALA A 114 -9.07 4.07 0.00
N VAL A 115 -9.92 4.88 0.63
CA VAL A 115 -9.52 5.88 1.64
C VAL A 115 -9.58 5.19 2.99
N TYR A 116 -8.62 5.49 3.87
CA TYR A 116 -8.55 4.87 5.19
C TYR A 116 -8.71 5.91 6.28
N SER A 117 -9.20 5.47 7.44
CA SER A 117 -9.21 6.25 8.67
C SER A 117 -8.63 5.44 9.82
N LEU A 118 -8.01 6.14 10.76
CA LEU A 118 -7.53 5.55 12.00
C LEU A 118 -8.76 5.28 12.90
N THR A 119 -9.19 4.03 13.00
CA THR A 119 -10.40 3.65 13.75
C THR A 119 -10.12 2.63 14.85
N ASP A 120 -9.01 1.90 14.76
CA ASP A 120 -8.62 0.86 15.71
C ASP A 120 -7.31 1.23 16.43
N THR A 121 -7.06 0.59 17.57
CA THR A 121 -5.79 0.72 18.30
C THR A 121 -4.63 0.17 17.47
N PRO A 122 -3.61 0.98 17.11
CA PRO A 122 -2.45 0.51 16.36
C PRO A 122 -1.64 -0.53 17.12
N GLN A 123 -1.17 -1.55 16.42
CA GLN A 123 -0.17 -2.52 16.94
C GLN A 123 1.25 -2.02 16.69
N TYR A 124 1.45 -1.28 15.60
CA TYR A 124 2.71 -0.65 15.23
C TYR A 124 2.55 0.87 15.12
N LYS A 125 3.66 1.59 15.35
CA LYS A 125 3.78 3.04 15.12
C LYS A 125 4.98 3.33 14.23
N ILE A 126 4.91 4.42 13.46
CA ILE A 126 6.05 4.96 12.73
C ILE A 126 6.53 6.20 13.49
N GLU A 127 7.82 6.25 13.81
CA GLU A 127 8.48 7.42 14.38
C GLU A 127 9.35 8.07 13.31
N VAL A 128 9.11 9.36 13.06
CA VAL A 128 9.92 10.16 12.14
C VAL A 128 10.88 10.99 12.96
N THR A 129 12.17 10.76 12.78
CA THR A 129 13.23 11.51 13.46
C THR A 129 14.02 12.33 12.43
N SER A 130 14.36 13.56 12.80
CA SER A 130 15.31 14.38 12.05
C SER A 130 16.63 14.40 12.80
N ALA A 131 17.74 14.24 12.07
CA ALA A 131 19.09 14.44 12.59
C ALA A 131 19.66 15.72 11.97
N PRO A 132 20.40 16.55 12.75
CA PRO A 132 21.08 17.69 12.19
C PRO A 132 22.11 17.24 11.15
N LEU A 133 22.17 17.96 10.02
CA LEU A 133 23.21 17.75 9.01
C LEU A 133 24.55 18.16 9.62
N THR A 134 25.42 17.18 9.89
CA THR A 134 26.81 17.44 10.22
C THR A 134 27.52 17.83 8.92
N LEU A 135 27.70 19.13 8.72
CA LEU A 135 28.62 19.63 7.70
C LEU A 135 30.02 19.18 8.11
N LYS A 136 30.61 18.26 7.35
CA LYS A 136 32.03 17.98 7.46
C LYS A 136 32.76 19.20 6.90
N GLU A 137 33.46 19.92 7.78
CA GLU A 137 34.43 20.95 7.41
C GLU A 137 35.57 20.36 6.57
#